data_AF-A0A831LWQ0-F1
#
_entry.id   AF-A0A831LWQ0-F1
#
_cell.length_a   1.000
_cell.length_b   1.000
_cell.length_c   1.000
_cell.angle_alpha   90.00
_cell.angle_beta   90.00
_cell.angle_gamma   90.00
#
_symmetry.space_group_name_H-M   'P 1'
#
loop_
_entity.id
_entity.type
_entity.pdbx_description
1 polymer ?
#
loop_
_entity_poly.entity_id
_entity_poly.type
_entity_poly.pdbx_seq_one_letter_code
_entity_poly.pdbx_strand_id
1 'polypeptide(L)'
;MKQFLADNQYASIADIPPDKLERIAEFHIIQNPWTLKQLQSLGVNGWKTGNDDASNPHAFKRETMLRNSAEKYWIKRDRKREMVVLDSAVSDRYKRVYVSSRKYVPIFYDDYLKISGVTPGDYRFYFEREYEPGNIYFAGAKILKADILAENGFIHIIDKVVKPMQNAKELLEKELPGETYKIFLEMVYWYYPDFEPNITATFNQPDVRLGGLVDTLWDLNYANLAFNLHSEIIYTLNQTLIRHNGLFVPTDDAFREFIDGTLTAKSGFPHWKDQKSLPPDIVQIIIAQNFRSSPIFPSTNSYQGIFKSGNRYRQDEKSIIRKEFGSNCTFIGLNSYIPDRVFTSVTGPVFCRPNYSIFRWALLYSGAIDAIANHNGPLYFFPIPDYALMSDSSLIINWINRDEDIYNFQVLNKLTRQVENVGTNTLRNWILNQVGTSVTYDSAGRQIIRTLGGRNITWDHDNNTIRGTLPSTEGYRSRITATNTPVRLEEPTDNGSTWSVRYWFNF
;
A
#
# COMPACT_ATOMS: atom_id res chain seq x y z
N MET A 1 14.41 -15.20 30.97
CA MET A 1 15.34 -16.19 30.36
C MET A 1 14.70 -17.58 30.22
N LYS A 2 14.24 -18.24 31.29
CA LYS A 2 13.64 -19.59 31.22
C LYS A 2 12.54 -19.73 30.16
N GLN A 3 11.58 -18.78 30.13
CA GLN A 3 10.52 -18.76 29.12
C GLN A 3 11.08 -18.71 27.69
N PHE A 4 12.04 -17.81 27.43
CA PHE A 4 12.66 -17.68 26.12
C PHE A 4 13.36 -18.97 25.66
N LEU A 5 14.06 -19.65 26.58
CA LEU A 5 14.71 -20.93 26.28
C LEU A 5 13.67 -21.99 25.90
N ALA A 6 12.59 -22.10 26.67
CA ALA A 6 11.48 -23.03 26.40
C ALA A 6 10.80 -22.74 25.05
N ASP A 7 10.44 -21.47 24.79
CA ASP A 7 9.78 -21.03 23.55
C ASP A 7 10.64 -21.25 22.30
N ASN A 8 11.95 -21.38 22.45
CA ASN A 8 12.89 -21.57 21.35
C ASN A 8 13.59 -22.93 21.39
N GLN A 9 13.10 -23.86 22.23
CA GLN A 9 13.61 -25.23 22.34
C GLN A 9 15.11 -25.32 22.64
N TYR A 10 15.64 -24.38 23.43
CA TYR A 10 17.02 -24.41 23.94
C TYR A 10 17.03 -24.97 25.37
N ALA A 11 17.96 -25.86 25.69
CA ALA A 11 18.08 -26.41 27.05
C ALA A 11 18.77 -25.44 28.01
N SER A 12 19.69 -24.62 27.49
CA SER A 12 20.50 -23.66 28.23
C SER A 12 20.88 -22.45 27.36
N ILE A 13 21.49 -21.43 27.97
CA ILE A 13 22.01 -20.26 27.24
C ILE A 13 23.11 -20.65 26.25
N ALA A 14 23.90 -21.68 26.58
CA ALA A 14 25.00 -22.15 25.72
C ALA A 14 24.50 -22.80 24.43
N ASP A 15 23.24 -23.20 24.37
CA ASP A 15 22.62 -23.80 23.18
C ASP A 15 22.07 -22.74 22.21
N ILE A 16 22.08 -21.46 22.59
CA ILE A 16 21.67 -20.37 21.70
C ILE A 16 22.81 -20.14 20.70
N PRO A 17 22.54 -20.14 19.37
CA PRO A 17 23.53 -19.80 18.37
C PRO A 17 24.23 -18.47 18.70
N PRO A 18 25.58 -18.40 18.64
CA PRO A 18 26.32 -17.21 19.07
C PRO A 18 25.87 -15.92 18.37
N ASP A 19 25.60 -15.98 17.06
CA ASP A 19 25.09 -14.86 16.26
C ASP A 19 23.72 -14.38 16.74
N LYS A 20 22.83 -15.31 17.10
CA LYS A 20 21.51 -15.00 17.65
C LYS A 20 21.64 -14.37 19.03
N LEU A 21 22.54 -14.88 19.87
CA LEU A 21 22.79 -14.35 21.21
C LEU A 21 23.39 -12.94 21.15
N GLU A 22 24.35 -12.71 20.26
CA GLU A 22 24.95 -11.40 19.99
C GLU A 22 23.90 -10.39 19.55
N ARG A 23 23.08 -10.72 18.54
CA ARG A 23 21.99 -9.84 18.09
C ARG A 23 20.99 -9.51 19.20
N ILE A 24 20.65 -10.49 20.04
CA ILE A 24 19.80 -10.25 21.22
C ILE A 24 20.49 -9.27 22.17
N ALA A 25 21.77 -9.49 22.50
CA ALA A 25 22.51 -8.61 23.41
C ALA A 25 22.59 -7.18 22.87
N GLU A 26 22.98 -6.99 21.60
CA GLU A 26 23.06 -5.68 20.95
C GLU A 26 21.71 -4.95 20.91
N PHE A 27 20.60 -5.68 20.73
CA PHE A 27 19.27 -5.08 20.73
C PHE A 27 18.84 -4.59 22.13
N HIS A 28 19.35 -5.21 23.20
CA HIS A 28 19.06 -4.78 24.58
C HIS A 28 19.97 -3.64 25.07
N ILE A 29 21.01 -3.27 24.30
CA ILE A 29 21.85 -2.12 24.61
C ILE A 29 21.31 -0.91 23.83
N ILE A 30 20.84 0.10 24.56
CA ILE A 30 20.39 1.37 23.96
C ILE A 30 21.53 2.38 23.91
N GLN A 31 21.59 3.17 22.84
CA GLN A 31 22.57 4.22 22.65
C GLN A 31 22.41 5.30 23.74
N ASN A 32 23.49 5.65 24.44
CA ASN A 32 23.58 6.59 25.57
C ASN A 32 23.09 6.04 26.94
N PRO A 33 23.64 6.54 28.06
CA PRO A 33 23.27 6.09 29.40
C PRO A 33 22.02 6.82 29.91
N TRP A 34 20.85 6.19 29.75
CA TRP A 34 19.58 6.78 30.20
C TRP A 34 19.16 6.23 31.56
N THR A 35 18.92 7.13 32.51
CA THR A 35 18.11 6.79 33.70
C THR A 35 16.66 6.51 33.32
N LEU A 36 15.91 5.86 34.20
CA LEU A 36 14.49 5.55 33.99
C LEU A 36 13.65 6.81 33.77
N LYS A 37 13.97 7.88 34.51
CA LYS A 37 13.33 9.19 34.33
C LYS A 37 13.63 9.77 32.95
N GLN A 38 14.88 9.69 32.51
CA GLN A 38 15.31 10.18 31.22
C GLN A 38 14.70 9.41 30.03
N LEU A 39 14.43 8.12 30.20
CA LEU A 39 13.70 7.33 29.21
C LEU A 39 12.28 7.85 28.92
N GLN A 40 11.69 8.63 29.83
CA GLN A 40 10.34 9.18 29.68
C GLN A 40 10.33 10.66 29.25
N SER A 41 11.44 11.36 29.45
CA SER A 41 11.54 12.82 29.29
C SER A 41 12.21 13.27 27.99
N LEU A 42 12.39 12.38 27.01
CA LEU A 42 12.91 12.74 25.70
C LEU A 42 11.76 13.08 24.75
N GLY A 43 11.94 14.11 23.94
CA GLY A 43 11.08 14.43 22.82
C GLY A 43 11.84 14.43 21.50
N VAL A 44 11.15 14.80 20.42
CA VAL A 44 11.69 14.84 19.05
C VAL A 44 12.92 15.76 18.89
N ASN A 45 13.02 16.83 19.69
CA ASN A 45 14.07 17.85 19.60
C ASN A 45 15.02 17.84 20.82
N GLY A 46 15.07 16.74 21.57
CA GLY A 46 15.88 16.60 22.77
C GLY A 46 15.03 16.56 24.04
N TRP A 47 15.61 16.95 25.17
CA TRP A 47 14.94 16.87 26.48
C TRP A 47 13.68 17.72 26.54
N LYS A 48 12.61 17.12 27.05
CA LYS A 48 11.37 17.84 27.32
C LYS A 48 11.52 18.70 28.56
N THR A 49 10.94 19.88 28.48
CA THR A 49 10.80 20.81 29.60
C THR A 49 9.31 21.11 29.80
N GLY A 50 8.88 21.53 30.98
CA GLY A 50 7.45 21.81 31.23
C GLY A 50 6.82 22.87 30.30
N ASN A 51 7.61 23.57 29.50
CA ASN A 51 7.17 24.61 28.57
C ASN A 51 7.04 24.15 27.11
N ASP A 52 7.42 22.90 26.77
CA ASP A 52 7.54 22.42 25.38
C ASP A 52 6.61 21.26 25.00
N ASP A 53 5.58 20.97 25.80
CA ASP A 53 4.70 19.80 25.60
C ASP A 53 3.98 19.75 24.26
N ALA A 54 3.58 20.90 23.72
CA ALA A 54 2.94 20.95 22.41
C ALA A 54 3.93 20.92 21.23
N SER A 55 5.15 21.44 21.40
CA SER A 55 6.14 21.63 20.32
C SER A 55 7.21 20.54 20.27
N ASN A 56 7.34 19.73 21.33
CA ASN A 56 8.31 18.65 21.47
C ASN A 56 7.59 17.34 21.88
N PRO A 57 6.95 16.62 20.91
CA PRO A 57 6.24 15.37 21.19
C PRO A 57 7.13 14.31 21.84
N HIS A 58 6.54 13.51 22.74
CA HIS A 58 7.26 12.47 23.47
C HIS A 58 7.85 11.39 22.55
N ALA A 59 9.16 11.19 22.67
CA ALA A 59 9.90 10.15 21.99
C ALA A 59 9.75 8.82 22.72
N PHE A 60 9.09 7.87 22.08
CA PHE A 60 8.91 6.52 22.62
C PHE A 60 9.97 5.54 22.10
N LYS A 61 10.65 5.81 20.98
CA LYS A 61 11.67 4.90 20.46
C LYS A 61 13.10 5.26 20.90
N ARG A 62 13.95 4.25 21.08
CA ARG A 62 15.39 4.41 21.34
C ARG A 62 16.19 3.58 20.35
N GLU A 63 17.28 4.15 19.85
CA GLU A 63 18.22 3.44 19.00
C GLU A 63 18.99 2.41 19.84
N THR A 64 19.07 1.19 19.35
CA THR A 64 19.82 0.08 19.96
C THR A 64 21.23 0.02 19.39
N MET A 65 22.09 -0.88 19.90
CA MET A 65 23.39 -1.14 19.30
C MET A 65 23.31 -2.08 18.09
N LEU A 66 22.20 -2.79 17.91
CA LEU A 66 22.01 -3.75 16.82
C LEU A 66 21.84 -3.04 15.47
N ARG A 67 22.74 -3.30 14.53
CA ARG A 67 22.63 -2.87 13.12
C ARG A 67 22.46 -4.09 12.23
N ASN A 68 21.54 -4.01 11.26
CA ASN A 68 21.50 -5.00 10.19
C ASN A 68 22.68 -4.80 9.23
N SER A 69 23.17 -5.90 8.66
CA SER A 69 24.23 -5.87 7.65
C SER A 69 23.68 -5.40 6.30
N ALA A 70 24.55 -4.83 5.47
CA ALA A 70 24.21 -4.51 4.08
C ALA A 70 23.95 -5.81 3.30
N GLU A 71 22.80 -5.88 2.62
CA GLU A 71 22.33 -7.07 1.92
C GLU A 71 22.39 -6.91 0.39
N LYS A 72 22.47 -8.04 -0.32
CA LYS A 72 22.40 -8.08 -1.78
C LYS A 72 20.94 -8.18 -2.21
N TYR A 73 20.52 -7.27 -3.08
CA TYR A 73 19.25 -7.32 -3.79
C TYR A 73 19.53 -7.72 -5.21
N TRP A 74 19.04 -8.89 -5.61
CA TRP A 74 19.16 -9.36 -6.99
C TRP A 74 18.26 -8.52 -7.88
N ILE A 75 18.80 -8.01 -8.99
CA ILE A 75 18.09 -7.07 -9.85
C ILE A 75 17.90 -7.61 -11.25
N LYS A 76 16.74 -7.29 -11.83
CA LYS A 76 16.48 -7.41 -13.27
C LYS A 76 16.23 -6.03 -13.82
N ARG A 77 16.75 -5.75 -15.02
CA ARG A 77 16.49 -4.49 -15.71
C ARG A 77 15.55 -4.72 -16.88
N ASP A 78 14.47 -3.96 -16.94
CA ASP A 78 13.63 -3.84 -18.14
C ASP A 78 13.54 -2.37 -18.53
N ARG A 79 14.03 -2.05 -19.73
CA ARG A 79 14.20 -0.68 -20.23
C ARG A 79 14.95 0.22 -19.22
N LYS A 80 14.25 1.21 -18.66
CA LYS A 80 14.77 2.17 -17.67
C LYS A 80 14.46 1.80 -16.22
N ARG A 81 13.67 0.75 -15.97
CA ARG A 81 13.28 0.34 -14.61
C ARG A 81 14.12 -0.83 -14.16
N GLU A 82 14.62 -0.74 -12.93
CA GLU A 82 15.22 -1.85 -12.23
C GLU A 82 14.19 -2.45 -11.29
N MET A 83 14.16 -3.77 -11.22
CA MET A 83 13.23 -4.54 -10.42
C MET A 83 14.06 -5.44 -9.52
N VAL A 84 13.59 -5.70 -8.31
CA VAL A 84 14.20 -6.70 -7.43
C VAL A 84 13.57 -8.05 -7.74
N VAL A 85 14.38 -9.10 -7.79
CA VAL A 85 13.93 -10.49 -7.90
C VAL A 85 14.25 -11.23 -6.60
N LEU A 86 13.27 -11.95 -6.08
CA LEU A 86 13.42 -12.72 -4.84
C LEU A 86 14.28 -13.98 -5.06
N ASP A 87 14.15 -14.61 -6.23
CA ASP A 87 14.93 -15.79 -6.59
C ASP A 87 16.28 -15.37 -7.19
N SER A 88 17.37 -15.69 -6.50
CA SER A 88 18.72 -15.41 -6.97
C SER A 88 19.14 -16.27 -8.16
N ALA A 89 18.45 -17.37 -8.45
CA ALA A 89 18.72 -18.21 -9.62
C ALA A 89 18.28 -17.54 -10.93
N VAL A 90 17.40 -16.54 -10.87
CA VAL A 90 16.87 -15.84 -12.07
C VAL A 90 17.60 -14.55 -12.41
N SER A 91 18.63 -14.15 -11.64
CA SER A 91 19.50 -13.03 -11.97
C SER A 91 20.91 -13.21 -11.42
N ASP A 92 21.92 -12.89 -12.23
CA ASP A 92 23.32 -12.82 -11.84
C ASP A 92 23.76 -11.43 -11.36
N ARG A 93 22.89 -10.41 -11.51
CA ARG A 93 23.18 -9.02 -11.12
C ARG A 93 22.56 -8.70 -9.77
N TYR A 94 23.31 -7.97 -8.95
CA TYR A 94 22.83 -7.50 -7.66
C TYR A 94 23.23 -6.04 -7.39
N LYS A 95 22.52 -5.41 -6.47
CA LYS A 95 22.90 -4.17 -5.80
C LYS A 95 23.04 -4.43 -4.30
N ARG A 96 24.14 -3.97 -3.70
CA ARG A 96 24.35 -4.06 -2.26
C ARG A 96 23.73 -2.83 -1.60
N VAL A 97 22.66 -3.03 -0.84
CA VAL A 97 21.90 -1.92 -0.25
C VAL A 97 22.54 -1.48 1.06
N TYR A 98 22.75 -0.17 1.19
CA TYR A 98 23.29 0.43 2.39
C TYR A 98 22.27 0.41 3.53
N VAL A 99 22.71 0.00 4.72
CA VAL A 99 21.89 0.08 5.94
C VAL A 99 22.41 1.22 6.78
N SER A 100 21.77 2.38 6.74
CA SER A 100 22.27 3.60 7.39
C SER A 100 22.08 3.65 8.90
N SER A 101 21.15 2.88 9.46
CA SER A 101 20.68 3.03 10.84
C SER A 101 20.61 1.70 11.59
N ARG A 102 20.71 1.78 12.92
CA ARG A 102 20.50 0.67 13.83
C ARG A 102 19.01 0.47 14.10
N LYS A 103 18.66 -0.67 14.68
CA LYS A 103 17.28 -0.97 15.05
C LYS A 103 16.85 -0.08 16.20
N TYR A 104 15.58 0.34 16.15
CA TYR A 104 14.93 1.06 17.24
C TYR A 104 14.03 0.12 18.05
N VAL A 105 13.97 0.37 19.34
CA VAL A 105 13.06 -0.31 20.28
C VAL A 105 12.09 0.70 20.89
N PRO A 106 10.78 0.40 20.95
CA PRO A 106 9.82 1.26 21.63
C PRO A 106 9.89 1.08 23.14
N ILE A 107 9.72 2.16 23.87
CA ILE A 107 9.61 2.28 25.32
C ILE A 107 8.22 2.84 25.62
N PHE A 108 7.35 2.03 26.19
CA PHE A 108 5.99 2.43 26.52
C PHE A 108 5.89 2.84 27.99
N TYR A 109 5.24 3.98 28.23
CA TYR A 109 5.01 4.58 29.54
C TYR A 109 3.75 5.47 29.47
N ASP A 110 3.21 5.82 30.64
CA ASP A 110 1.85 6.37 30.75
C ASP A 110 1.64 7.65 29.93
N ASP A 111 2.56 8.61 30.03
CA ASP A 111 2.48 9.89 29.32
C ASP A 111 2.46 9.67 27.80
N TYR A 112 3.29 8.75 27.28
CA TYR A 112 3.29 8.43 25.87
C TYR A 112 1.95 7.83 25.42
N LEU A 113 1.42 6.82 26.15
CA LEU A 113 0.13 6.22 25.80
C LEU A 113 -0.98 7.26 25.77
N LYS A 114 -1.05 8.11 26.80
CA LYS A 114 -2.04 9.19 26.92
C LYS A 114 -1.96 10.18 25.76
N ILE A 115 -0.76 10.63 25.39
CA ILE A 115 -0.56 11.67 24.38
C ILE A 115 -0.71 11.13 22.95
N SER A 116 -0.25 9.91 22.70
CA SER A 116 -0.39 9.25 21.40
C SER A 116 -1.78 8.66 21.16
N GLY A 117 -2.64 8.62 22.19
CA GLY A 117 -3.95 7.98 22.13
C GLY A 117 -3.88 6.46 22.06
N VAL A 118 -2.71 5.87 22.33
CA VAL A 118 -2.52 4.42 22.37
C VAL A 118 -3.16 3.89 23.66
N THR A 119 -4.10 2.97 23.51
CA THR A 119 -4.82 2.37 24.63
C THR A 119 -4.10 1.12 25.15
N PRO A 120 -4.36 0.70 26.40
CA PRO A 120 -3.91 -0.62 26.88
C PRO A 120 -4.36 -1.79 25.97
N GLY A 121 -5.52 -1.66 25.33
CA GLY A 121 -6.03 -2.64 24.36
C GLY A 121 -5.17 -2.75 23.11
N ASP A 122 -4.63 -1.62 22.62
CA ASP A 122 -3.73 -1.59 21.46
C ASP A 122 -2.37 -2.21 21.78
N TYR A 123 -1.84 -1.93 22.98
CA TYR A 123 -0.62 -2.56 23.47
C TYR A 123 -0.80 -4.08 23.58
N ARG A 124 -1.91 -4.53 24.21
CA ARG A 124 -2.24 -5.95 24.33
C ARG A 124 -2.41 -6.63 22.98
N PHE A 125 -2.97 -5.94 22.00
CA PHE A 125 -3.19 -6.48 20.66
C PHE A 125 -1.89 -6.96 20.00
N TYR A 126 -0.77 -6.24 20.20
CA TYR A 126 0.53 -6.56 19.60
C TYR A 126 1.50 -7.31 20.50
N PHE A 127 1.44 -7.13 21.82
CA PHE A 127 2.40 -7.73 22.76
C PHE A 127 1.83 -8.89 23.56
N GLU A 128 0.55 -9.22 23.36
CA GLU A 128 -0.18 -10.30 24.06
C GLU A 128 -0.03 -10.18 25.59
N ARG A 129 -0.06 -8.93 26.07
CA ARG A 129 0.18 -8.59 27.46
C ARG A 129 -0.63 -7.36 27.84
N GLU A 130 -1.21 -7.36 29.04
CA GLU A 130 -1.83 -6.17 29.61
C GLU A 130 -0.78 -5.08 29.88
N TYR A 131 -1.15 -3.83 29.56
CA TYR A 131 -0.40 -2.67 29.99
C TYR A 131 -0.87 -2.26 31.38
N GLU A 132 0.02 -2.33 32.37
CA GLU A 132 -0.25 -1.91 33.75
C GLU A 132 0.19 -0.44 33.95
N PRO A 133 -0.74 0.50 34.21
CA PRO A 133 -0.38 1.90 34.48
C PRO A 133 0.63 2.05 35.61
N GLY A 134 1.47 3.09 35.53
CA GLY A 134 2.57 3.36 36.46
C GLY A 134 3.84 2.55 36.20
N ASN A 135 3.87 1.73 35.14
CA ASN A 135 5.02 0.91 34.78
C ASN A 135 5.60 1.32 33.42
N ILE A 136 6.82 0.87 33.15
CA ILE A 136 7.54 1.16 31.90
C ILE A 136 7.90 -0.14 31.23
N TYR A 137 7.72 -0.19 29.92
CA TYR A 137 7.92 -1.39 29.11
C TYR A 137 8.96 -1.15 28.03
N PHE A 138 9.98 -2.00 28.00
CA PHE A 138 10.92 -2.13 26.89
C PHE A 138 10.31 -3.09 25.87
N ALA A 139 9.77 -2.56 24.78
CA ALA A 139 8.85 -3.25 23.88
C ALA A 139 7.73 -3.95 24.67
N GLY A 140 7.70 -5.29 24.67
CA GLY A 140 6.70 -6.06 25.42
C GLY A 140 7.09 -6.41 26.87
N ALA A 141 8.32 -6.10 27.30
CA ALA A 141 8.88 -6.53 28.59
C ALA A 141 8.82 -5.42 29.65
N LYS A 142 8.33 -5.76 30.85
CA LYS A 142 8.20 -4.80 31.94
C LYS A 142 9.57 -4.58 32.60
N ILE A 143 9.92 -3.32 32.87
CA ILE A 143 11.09 -2.98 33.69
C ILE A 143 10.74 -3.25 35.16
N LEU A 144 11.49 -4.14 35.81
CA LEU A 144 11.31 -4.58 37.19
C LEU A 144 12.17 -3.77 38.18
N LYS A 145 13.42 -3.51 37.78
CA LYS A 145 14.39 -2.76 38.57
C LYS A 145 15.20 -1.89 37.62
N ALA A 146 15.40 -0.64 37.98
CA ALA A 146 16.01 0.35 37.10
C ALA A 146 17.16 1.07 37.79
N ASP A 147 17.88 1.87 37.01
CA ASP A 147 18.90 2.81 37.49
C ASP A 147 20.03 2.15 38.30
N ILE A 148 20.37 0.89 37.97
CA ILE A 148 21.55 0.24 38.54
C ILE A 148 22.77 0.83 37.85
N LEU A 149 23.59 1.57 38.61
CA LEU A 149 24.77 2.24 38.08
C LEU A 149 25.83 1.24 37.60
N ALA A 150 26.40 1.51 36.44
CA ALA A 150 27.60 0.88 35.90
C ALA A 150 28.59 1.97 35.43
N GLU A 151 29.86 1.62 35.24
CA GLU A 151 30.90 2.60 34.85
C GLU A 151 30.59 3.32 33.53
N ASN A 152 29.87 2.65 32.63
CA ASN A 152 29.52 3.15 31.30
C ASN A 152 28.02 3.37 31.09
N GLY A 153 27.20 3.35 32.16
CA GLY A 153 25.78 3.68 32.06
C GLY A 153 24.88 3.10 33.14
N PHE A 154 23.66 2.72 32.76
CA PHE A 154 22.64 2.20 33.66
C PHE A 154 22.14 0.84 33.18
N ILE A 155 21.88 -0.05 34.14
CA ILE A 155 21.26 -1.35 33.90
C ILE A 155 19.80 -1.31 34.37
N HIS A 156 18.90 -1.68 33.46
CA HIS A 156 17.47 -1.86 33.71
C HIS A 156 17.12 -3.34 33.55
N ILE A 157 16.66 -3.98 34.62
CA ILE A 157 16.26 -5.39 34.63
C ILE A 157 14.82 -5.49 34.11
N ILE A 158 14.63 -6.28 33.05
CA ILE A 158 13.32 -6.57 32.46
C ILE A 158 12.86 -8.00 32.77
N ASP A 159 11.56 -8.24 32.70
CA ASP A 159 10.97 -9.53 33.10
C ASP A 159 11.00 -10.64 32.03
N LYS A 160 11.16 -10.28 30.75
CA LYS A 160 11.33 -11.24 29.64
C LYS A 160 12.33 -10.75 28.60
N VAL A 161 12.91 -11.70 27.87
CA VAL A 161 13.86 -11.42 26.78
C VAL A 161 13.08 -10.85 25.59
N VAL A 162 13.55 -9.73 25.04
CA VAL A 162 12.96 -9.12 23.84
C VAL A 162 13.77 -9.50 22.62
N LYS A 163 13.16 -10.23 21.68
CA LYS A 163 13.81 -10.56 20.40
C LYS A 163 14.03 -9.26 19.60
N PRO A 164 15.13 -9.16 18.83
CA PRO A 164 15.30 -8.10 17.86
C PRO A 164 14.04 -7.89 17.01
N MET A 165 13.50 -6.68 17.04
CA MET A 165 12.26 -6.37 16.33
C MET A 165 12.52 -6.32 14.83
N GLN A 166 11.70 -7.04 14.08
CA GLN A 166 11.84 -7.14 12.63
C GLN A 166 11.28 -5.88 11.95
N ASN A 167 11.93 -5.40 10.89
CA ASN A 167 11.36 -4.37 10.02
C ASN A 167 10.36 -5.01 9.03
N ALA A 168 9.62 -4.18 8.30
CA ALA A 168 8.59 -4.65 7.37
C ALA A 168 9.12 -5.64 6.32
N LYS A 169 10.35 -5.44 5.79
CA LYS A 169 10.98 -6.41 4.88
C LYS A 169 11.15 -7.76 5.57
N GLU A 170 11.81 -7.77 6.72
CA GLU A 170 12.09 -9.00 7.48
C GLU A 170 10.80 -9.72 7.89
N LEU A 171 9.72 -8.97 8.17
CA LEU A 171 8.40 -9.52 8.50
C LEU A 171 7.74 -10.22 7.30
N LEU A 172 7.86 -9.64 6.10
CA LEU A 172 7.34 -10.19 4.84
C LEU A 172 8.14 -11.40 4.35
N GLU A 173 9.45 -11.41 4.58
CA GLU A 173 10.34 -12.51 4.20
C GLU A 173 10.26 -13.70 5.16
N LYS A 174 9.82 -13.47 6.40
CA LYS A 174 9.70 -14.52 7.41
C LYS A 174 8.70 -15.57 6.97
N GLU A 175 9.20 -16.78 6.74
CA GLU A 175 8.38 -17.95 6.49
C GLU A 175 7.89 -18.54 7.79
N LEU A 176 6.57 -18.71 7.90
CA LEU A 176 5.92 -19.43 8.98
C LEU A 176 5.08 -20.57 8.36
N PRO A 177 4.90 -21.71 9.05
CA PRO A 177 4.10 -22.80 8.52
C PRO A 177 2.68 -22.34 8.15
N GLY A 178 2.32 -22.47 6.87
CA GLY A 178 1.01 -22.05 6.35
C GLY A 178 0.83 -20.54 6.19
N GLU A 179 1.90 -19.75 6.28
CA GLU A 179 1.84 -18.29 6.22
C GLU A 179 3.07 -17.71 5.50
N THR A 180 2.86 -17.26 4.26
CA THR A 180 3.87 -16.57 3.44
C THR A 180 3.29 -15.32 2.80
N TYR A 181 4.13 -14.32 2.52
CA TYR A 181 3.74 -13.03 1.91
C TYR A 181 4.59 -12.68 0.69
N LYS A 182 5.17 -13.70 0.04
CA LYS A 182 6.16 -13.53 -1.02
C LYS A 182 5.56 -12.95 -2.29
N ILE A 183 4.32 -13.27 -2.63
CA ILE A 183 3.64 -12.70 -3.81
C ILE A 183 3.47 -11.19 -3.64
N PHE A 184 3.04 -10.76 -2.45
CA PHE A 184 2.92 -9.34 -2.14
C PHE A 184 4.29 -8.65 -2.21
N LEU A 185 5.31 -9.22 -1.57
CA LEU A 185 6.67 -8.68 -1.60
C LEU A 185 7.23 -8.64 -3.03
N GLU A 186 6.97 -9.67 -3.85
CA GLU A 186 7.37 -9.73 -5.25
C GLU A 186 6.74 -8.58 -6.05
N MET A 187 5.47 -8.26 -5.83
CA MET A 187 4.85 -7.09 -6.47
C MET A 187 5.48 -5.79 -5.99
N VAL A 188 5.79 -5.64 -4.69
CA VAL A 188 6.51 -4.45 -4.21
C VAL A 188 7.86 -4.31 -4.94
N TYR A 189 8.61 -5.40 -5.01
CA TYR A 189 9.93 -5.49 -5.64
C TYR A 189 9.90 -5.35 -7.17
N TRP A 190 8.78 -5.68 -7.80
CA TRP A 190 8.62 -5.54 -9.25
C TRP A 190 8.28 -4.11 -9.67
N TYR A 191 7.54 -3.36 -8.85
CA TYR A 191 6.97 -2.07 -9.29
C TYR A 191 7.57 -0.83 -8.64
N TYR A 192 8.12 -0.94 -7.43
CA TYR A 192 8.48 0.22 -6.62
C TYR A 192 9.96 0.49 -6.35
N PRO A 193 10.94 -0.42 -6.55
CA PRO A 193 12.30 -0.14 -6.14
C PRO A 193 12.90 0.97 -6.99
N ASP A 194 13.52 1.93 -6.30
CA ASP A 194 14.32 2.98 -6.88
C ASP A 194 15.68 2.99 -6.20
N PHE A 195 16.74 2.96 -7.01
CA PHE A 195 18.10 2.74 -6.53
C PHE A 195 18.98 3.93 -6.88
N GLU A 196 19.52 4.57 -5.86
CA GLU A 196 20.48 5.67 -6.01
C GLU A 196 21.86 5.23 -5.47
N PRO A 197 22.96 5.48 -6.21
CA PRO A 197 24.28 5.09 -5.74
C PRO A 197 24.72 5.98 -4.56
N ASN A 198 25.03 5.38 -3.43
CA ASN A 198 25.52 6.07 -2.25
C ASN A 198 27.06 6.12 -2.26
N ILE A 199 27.58 7.11 -2.96
CA ILE A 199 29.03 7.28 -3.18
C ILE A 199 29.76 7.52 -1.85
N THR A 200 29.19 8.31 -0.95
CA THR A 200 29.75 8.59 0.37
C THR A 200 29.87 7.31 1.21
N ALA A 201 28.80 6.52 1.30
CA ALA A 201 28.84 5.25 2.02
C ALA A 201 29.82 4.26 1.36
N THR A 202 29.87 4.24 0.03
CA THR A 202 30.78 3.39 -0.74
C THR A 202 32.24 3.65 -0.37
N PHE A 203 32.67 4.91 -0.38
CA PHE A 203 34.06 5.29 -0.05
C PHE A 203 34.40 5.23 1.44
N ASN A 204 33.38 5.19 2.31
CA ASN A 204 33.56 4.98 3.75
C ASN A 204 33.73 3.51 4.15
N GLN A 205 33.61 2.56 3.21
CA GLN A 205 33.86 1.15 3.50
C GLN A 205 35.31 0.93 3.96
N PRO A 206 35.56 0.11 5.00
CA PRO A 206 36.90 -0.08 5.55
C PRO A 206 37.96 -0.48 4.51
N ASP A 207 37.59 -1.36 3.58
CA ASP A 207 38.51 -1.90 2.56
C ASP A 207 39.00 -0.83 1.57
N VAL A 208 38.20 0.22 1.33
CA VAL A 208 38.61 1.36 0.48
C VAL A 208 39.81 2.09 1.10
N ARG A 209 39.83 2.22 2.43
CA ARG A 209 40.92 2.88 3.16
C ARG A 209 42.25 2.11 3.03
N LEU A 210 42.18 0.84 2.62
CA LEU A 210 43.32 -0.05 2.37
C LEU A 210 43.64 -0.18 0.86
N GLY A 211 42.99 0.61 0.00
CA GLY A 211 43.17 0.55 -1.46
C GLY A 211 42.45 -0.62 -2.14
N GLY A 212 41.53 -1.30 -1.44
CA GLY A 212 40.76 -2.43 -1.96
C GLY A 212 39.61 -1.99 -2.88
N LEU A 213 39.23 -2.90 -3.79
CA LEU A 213 38.01 -2.77 -4.58
C LEU A 213 36.81 -3.18 -3.72
N VAL A 214 35.75 -2.38 -3.74
CA VAL A 214 34.51 -2.62 -2.98
C VAL A 214 33.28 -2.55 -3.86
N ASP A 215 32.22 -3.23 -3.45
CA ASP A 215 30.90 -3.05 -4.05
C ASP A 215 30.42 -1.60 -3.87
N THR A 216 29.81 -1.03 -4.90
CA THR A 216 29.01 0.20 -4.75
C THR A 216 27.84 -0.09 -3.82
N LEU A 217 27.68 0.76 -2.81
CA LEU A 217 26.53 0.74 -1.91
C LEU A 217 25.42 1.62 -2.49
N TRP A 218 24.18 1.15 -2.36
CA TRP A 218 23.00 1.80 -2.93
C TRP A 218 22.01 2.18 -1.84
N ASP A 219 21.43 3.37 -1.95
CA ASP A 219 20.21 3.71 -1.24
C ASP A 219 19.03 3.16 -2.03
N LEU A 220 18.15 2.42 -1.35
CA LEU A 220 16.95 1.82 -1.92
C LEU A 220 15.73 2.54 -1.38
N ASN A 221 14.90 3.06 -2.27
CA ASN A 221 13.66 3.74 -1.95
C ASN A 221 12.46 3.07 -2.62
N TYR A 222 11.28 3.33 -2.08
CA TYR A 222 10.00 2.92 -2.63
C TYR A 222 9.09 4.16 -2.72
N ALA A 223 9.47 5.15 -3.53
CA ALA A 223 8.96 6.53 -3.47
C ALA A 223 7.42 6.67 -3.49
N ASN A 224 6.72 5.73 -4.12
CA ASN A 224 5.25 5.73 -4.21
C ASN A 224 4.53 4.94 -3.10
N LEU A 225 5.28 4.42 -2.11
CA LEU A 225 4.77 3.78 -0.90
C LEU A 225 4.93 4.69 0.31
N ALA A 226 4.12 4.47 1.35
CA ALA A 226 4.14 5.32 2.54
C ALA A 226 5.46 5.27 3.33
N PHE A 227 6.26 4.20 3.17
CA PHE A 227 7.56 4.05 3.81
C PHE A 227 8.41 2.96 3.13
N ASN A 228 9.72 3.01 3.36
CA ASN A 228 10.67 2.01 2.87
C ASN A 228 10.71 0.77 3.77
N LEU A 229 10.48 -0.41 3.20
CA LEU A 229 10.32 -1.67 3.94
C LEU A 229 11.50 -2.02 4.86
N HIS A 230 12.73 -1.82 4.38
CA HIS A 230 13.97 -2.21 5.05
C HIS A 230 14.57 -1.09 5.93
N SER A 231 14.08 0.15 5.80
CA SER A 231 14.65 1.30 6.50
C SER A 231 14.14 1.37 7.94
N GLU A 232 15.06 1.49 8.89
CA GLU A 232 14.73 1.79 10.29
C GLU A 232 14.36 3.27 10.48
N ILE A 233 14.85 4.15 9.59
CA ILE A 233 14.55 5.58 9.60
C ILE A 233 13.17 5.83 8.98
N ILE A 234 12.33 6.55 9.73
CA ILE A 234 11.01 7.02 9.33
C ILE A 234 11.09 8.54 9.14
N TYR A 235 11.06 8.99 7.88
CA TYR A 235 11.16 10.38 7.45
C TYR A 235 12.50 11.06 7.79
N THR A 236 12.83 11.24 9.08
CA THR A 236 14.12 11.75 9.56
C THR A 236 14.52 11.04 10.87
N LEU A 237 15.77 11.20 11.31
CA LEU A 237 16.24 10.63 12.60
C LEU A 237 15.33 11.02 13.77
N ASN A 238 14.99 12.30 13.88
CA ASN A 238 14.14 12.79 14.96
C ASN A 238 12.70 12.25 14.84
N GLN A 239 12.13 12.25 13.63
CA GLN A 239 10.77 11.73 13.42
C GLN A 239 10.69 10.22 13.70
N THR A 240 11.77 9.48 13.50
CA THR A 240 11.86 8.04 13.85
C THR A 240 11.58 7.80 15.33
N LEU A 241 11.92 8.74 16.21
CA LEU A 241 11.72 8.62 17.66
C LEU A 241 10.25 8.67 18.09
N ILE A 242 9.41 9.32 17.28
CA ILE A 242 8.00 9.60 17.61
C ILE A 242 7.00 8.94 16.64
N ARG A 243 7.45 8.51 15.45
CA ARG A 243 6.61 7.91 14.43
C ARG A 243 6.71 6.40 14.36
N HIS A 244 5.66 5.82 13.81
CA HIS A 244 5.57 4.42 13.48
C HIS A 244 4.70 4.26 12.24
N ASN A 245 4.99 3.26 11.40
CA ASN A 245 4.18 2.97 10.23
C ASN A 245 3.23 1.80 10.51
N GLY A 246 2.38 1.50 9.53
CA GLY A 246 1.48 0.36 9.55
C GLY A 246 1.50 -0.37 8.22
N LEU A 247 1.45 -1.70 8.29
CA LEU A 247 1.39 -2.59 7.15
C LEU A 247 0.41 -3.71 7.46
N PHE A 248 -0.47 -4.00 6.51
CA PHE A 248 -1.36 -5.16 6.60
C PHE A 248 -1.36 -5.89 5.26
N VAL A 249 -1.15 -7.20 5.26
CA VAL A 249 -0.85 -7.94 4.03
C VAL A 249 -1.56 -9.28 4.03
N PRO A 250 -2.20 -9.67 2.89
CA PRO A 250 -2.74 -11.01 2.75
C PRO A 250 -1.64 -12.05 2.55
N THR A 251 -1.88 -13.25 3.08
CA THR A 251 -1.09 -14.44 2.75
C THR A 251 -1.09 -14.71 1.25
N ASP A 252 -0.08 -15.43 0.78
CA ASP A 252 0.10 -15.76 -0.63
C ASP A 252 -1.11 -16.51 -1.19
N ASP A 253 -1.73 -17.42 -0.43
CA ASP A 253 -2.92 -18.15 -0.89
C ASP A 253 -4.11 -17.20 -1.09
N ALA A 254 -4.39 -16.36 -0.10
CA ALA A 254 -5.46 -15.37 -0.18
C ALA A 254 -5.23 -14.35 -1.30
N PHE A 255 -3.99 -13.90 -1.49
CA PHE A 255 -3.67 -12.93 -2.52
C PHE A 255 -3.69 -13.54 -3.92
N ARG A 256 -3.27 -14.81 -4.05
CA ARG A 256 -3.33 -15.57 -5.30
C ARG A 256 -4.76 -15.80 -5.76
N GLU A 257 -5.70 -16.04 -4.85
CA GLU A 257 -7.13 -16.16 -5.19
C GLU A 257 -7.62 -14.90 -5.92
N PHE A 258 -7.26 -13.71 -5.42
CA PHE A 258 -7.59 -12.46 -6.10
C PHE A 258 -6.84 -12.28 -7.43
N ILE A 259 -5.54 -12.54 -7.47
CA ILE A 259 -4.72 -12.34 -8.68
C ILE A 259 -5.19 -13.26 -9.80
N ASP A 260 -5.36 -14.55 -9.51
CA ASP A 260 -5.72 -15.56 -10.49
C ASP A 260 -7.22 -15.54 -10.80
N GLY A 261 -8.08 -15.27 -9.81
CA GLY A 261 -9.53 -15.26 -9.95
C GLY A 261 -10.11 -13.97 -10.53
N THR A 262 -9.45 -12.82 -10.31
CA THR A 262 -10.01 -11.50 -10.69
C THR A 262 -9.10 -10.70 -11.60
N LEU A 263 -7.79 -10.62 -11.34
CA LEU A 263 -6.94 -9.66 -12.05
C LEU A 263 -6.35 -10.15 -13.37
N THR A 264 -6.07 -11.45 -13.47
CA THR A 264 -5.29 -11.99 -14.58
C THR A 264 -6.12 -12.88 -15.49
N ALA A 265 -5.58 -13.21 -16.66
CA ALA A 265 -6.22 -14.06 -17.66
C ALA A 265 -6.59 -15.48 -17.14
N LYS A 266 -6.03 -15.89 -16.00
CA LYS A 266 -6.43 -17.12 -15.30
C LYS A 266 -7.87 -17.09 -14.79
N SER A 267 -8.48 -15.91 -14.70
CA SER A 267 -9.90 -15.74 -14.37
C SER A 267 -10.84 -16.33 -15.44
N GLY A 268 -10.32 -16.61 -16.64
CA GLY A 268 -11.09 -17.02 -17.81
C GLY A 268 -11.55 -15.85 -18.68
N PHE A 269 -11.26 -14.62 -18.28
CA PHE A 269 -11.62 -13.39 -19.00
C PHE A 269 -10.37 -12.75 -19.66
N PRO A 270 -10.53 -11.85 -20.65
CA PRO A 270 -9.40 -11.21 -21.34
C PRO A 270 -8.75 -10.12 -20.49
N HIS A 271 -8.32 -10.51 -19.29
CA HIS A 271 -7.69 -9.69 -18.29
C HIS A 271 -6.18 -9.56 -18.53
N TRP A 272 -5.46 -8.93 -17.60
CA TRP A 272 -3.99 -8.82 -17.63
C TRP A 272 -3.32 -10.18 -17.75
N LYS A 273 -2.19 -10.25 -18.47
CA LYS A 273 -1.50 -11.52 -18.69
C LYS A 273 -1.08 -12.19 -17.38
N ASP A 274 -0.48 -11.38 -16.51
CA ASP A 274 0.04 -11.79 -15.21
C ASP A 274 0.21 -10.56 -14.29
N GLN A 275 0.49 -10.80 -13.01
CA GLN A 275 0.70 -9.75 -12.00
C GLN A 275 1.91 -8.83 -12.29
N LYS A 276 2.83 -9.21 -13.20
CA LYS A 276 4.02 -8.44 -13.60
C LYS A 276 3.78 -7.56 -14.84
N SER A 277 2.65 -7.78 -15.52
CA SER A 277 2.18 -7.01 -16.68
C SER A 277 1.21 -5.87 -16.32
N LEU A 278 0.89 -5.70 -15.04
CA LEU A 278 -0.04 -4.68 -14.57
C LEU A 278 0.54 -3.28 -14.80
N PRO A 279 -0.30 -2.29 -15.15
CA PRO A 279 0.12 -0.91 -15.24
C PRO A 279 0.27 -0.30 -13.82
N PRO A 280 1.18 0.68 -13.61
CA PRO A 280 1.49 1.23 -12.29
C PRO A 280 0.27 1.77 -11.53
N ASP A 281 -0.70 2.37 -12.23
CA ASP A 281 -1.91 2.93 -11.62
C ASP A 281 -2.80 1.86 -10.98
N ILE A 282 -2.84 0.65 -11.56
CA ILE A 282 -3.55 -0.49 -10.98
C ILE A 282 -2.80 -1.04 -9.76
N VAL A 283 -1.48 -1.18 -9.88
CA VAL A 283 -0.64 -1.65 -8.78
C VAL A 283 -0.72 -0.70 -7.59
N GLN A 284 -0.79 0.61 -7.83
CA GLN A 284 -0.93 1.61 -6.78
C GLN A 284 -2.21 1.40 -5.96
N ILE A 285 -3.33 1.08 -6.62
CA ILE A 285 -4.58 0.75 -5.92
C ILE A 285 -4.38 -0.52 -5.10
N ILE A 286 -3.74 -1.56 -5.64
CA ILE A 286 -3.63 -2.86 -4.97
C ILE A 286 -2.65 -2.81 -3.79
N ILE A 287 -1.44 -2.29 -4.00
CA ILE A 287 -0.29 -2.40 -3.08
C ILE A 287 -0.23 -1.24 -2.11
N ALA A 288 -0.23 0.01 -2.59
CA ALA A 288 0.03 1.17 -1.74
C ALA A 288 -1.04 1.36 -0.67
N GLN A 289 -2.28 0.94 -0.94
CA GLN A 289 -3.35 0.95 0.06
C GLN A 289 -3.10 0.03 1.27
N ASN A 290 -2.10 -0.84 1.25
CA ASN A 290 -1.71 -1.69 2.39
C ASN A 290 -0.67 -1.02 3.29
N PHE A 291 -0.03 0.05 2.80
CA PHE A 291 0.95 0.83 3.53
C PHE A 291 0.27 2.01 4.23
N ARG A 292 0.60 2.25 5.49
CA ARG A 292 0.13 3.38 6.30
C ARG A 292 1.31 4.12 6.88
N SER A 293 1.27 5.46 6.79
CA SER A 293 2.25 6.36 7.41
C SER A 293 2.04 6.55 8.91
N SER A 294 1.12 5.77 9.49
CA SER A 294 0.77 5.72 10.92
C SER A 294 0.57 4.27 11.35
N PRO A 295 0.76 3.94 12.64
CA PRO A 295 0.52 2.59 13.13
C PRO A 295 -0.96 2.21 13.03
N ILE A 296 -1.23 0.92 12.86
CA ILE A 296 -2.59 0.37 12.75
C ILE A 296 -2.97 -0.21 14.11
N PHE A 297 -3.56 0.60 14.97
CA PHE A 297 -4.07 0.18 16.28
C PHE A 297 -5.58 0.03 16.25
N PRO A 298 -6.17 -0.98 16.91
CA PRO A 298 -7.63 -1.12 17.04
C PRO A 298 -8.38 0.17 17.39
N SER A 299 -7.82 1.03 18.24
CA SER A 299 -8.40 2.32 18.62
C SER A 299 -8.38 3.40 17.53
N THR A 300 -7.58 3.24 16.47
CA THR A 300 -7.35 4.29 15.46
C THR A 300 -8.38 4.28 14.34
N ASN A 301 -8.68 5.45 13.79
CA ASN A 301 -9.51 5.60 12.58
C ASN A 301 -8.97 4.81 11.38
N SER A 302 -7.65 4.63 11.29
CA SER A 302 -7.02 3.81 10.24
C SER A 302 -7.49 2.36 10.32
N TYR A 303 -7.44 1.76 11.51
CA TYR A 303 -7.94 0.40 11.73
C TYR A 303 -9.45 0.30 11.49
N GLN A 304 -10.23 1.24 12.03
CA GLN A 304 -11.68 1.25 11.85
C GLN A 304 -12.07 1.39 10.36
N GLY A 305 -11.36 2.24 9.62
CA GLY A 305 -11.53 2.39 8.17
C GLY A 305 -11.24 1.10 7.42
N ILE A 306 -10.20 0.36 7.78
CA ILE A 306 -9.83 -0.90 7.13
C ILE A 306 -10.81 -2.03 7.49
N PHE A 307 -11.14 -2.21 8.77
CA PHE A 307 -11.76 -3.44 9.26
C PHE A 307 -13.25 -3.32 9.65
N LYS A 308 -13.76 -2.10 9.82
CA LYS A 308 -15.12 -1.86 10.34
C LYS A 308 -16.01 -1.04 9.41
N SER A 309 -15.42 -0.27 8.50
CA SER A 309 -16.18 0.60 7.61
C SER A 309 -16.73 -0.15 6.38
N GLY A 310 -17.86 0.34 5.86
CA GLY A 310 -18.46 -0.11 4.60
C GLY A 310 -17.89 0.54 3.35
N ASN A 311 -16.68 1.08 3.42
CA ASN A 311 -16.06 1.85 2.33
C ASN A 311 -15.66 0.98 1.13
N ARG A 312 -15.23 1.65 0.04
CA ARG A 312 -14.76 1.04 -1.22
C ARG A 312 -13.73 -0.07 -1.02
N TYR A 313 -12.85 0.13 -0.05
CA TYR A 313 -11.84 -0.83 0.35
C TYR A 313 -11.99 -1.10 1.84
N ARG A 314 -12.05 -2.39 2.17
CA ARG A 314 -12.11 -2.91 3.54
C ARG A 314 -11.47 -4.30 3.56
N GLN A 315 -11.08 -4.78 4.74
CA GLN A 315 -10.63 -6.15 4.98
C GLN A 315 -11.45 -6.78 6.10
N ASP A 316 -11.48 -8.11 6.17
CA ASP A 316 -12.16 -8.81 7.27
C ASP A 316 -11.26 -8.87 8.50
N GLU A 317 -11.72 -8.31 9.62
CA GLU A 317 -11.00 -8.40 10.90
C GLU A 317 -10.81 -9.85 11.36
N LYS A 318 -11.76 -10.73 11.06
CA LYS A 318 -11.67 -12.15 11.44
C LYS A 318 -10.56 -12.89 10.70
N SER A 319 -10.06 -12.29 9.61
CA SER A 319 -8.97 -12.86 8.83
C SER A 319 -7.58 -12.56 9.40
N ILE A 320 -7.49 -11.74 10.46
CA ILE A 320 -6.22 -11.43 11.12
C ILE A 320 -5.65 -12.69 11.77
N ILE A 321 -4.55 -13.19 11.22
CA ILE A 321 -3.82 -14.38 11.71
C ILE A 321 -2.47 -14.03 12.34
N ARG A 322 -1.92 -12.85 12.03
CA ARG A 322 -0.65 -12.39 12.59
C ARG A 322 -0.72 -10.93 13.00
N LYS A 323 -0.13 -10.64 14.15
CA LYS A 323 -0.01 -9.29 14.72
C LYS A 323 1.40 -9.17 15.26
N GLU A 324 2.21 -8.30 14.68
CA GLU A 324 3.56 -8.05 15.17
C GLU A 324 3.83 -6.55 15.26
N PHE A 325 4.46 -6.12 16.35
CA PHE A 325 5.06 -4.79 16.43
C PHE A 325 6.49 -4.91 15.91
N GLY A 326 6.74 -4.39 14.71
CA GLY A 326 8.08 -4.35 14.11
C GLY A 326 8.89 -3.13 14.56
N SER A 327 10.12 -3.01 14.08
CA SER A 327 10.99 -1.87 14.40
C SER A 327 10.53 -0.59 13.67
N ASN A 328 10.08 -0.70 12.42
CA ASN A 328 9.61 0.42 11.60
C ASN A 328 8.09 0.42 11.33
N CYS A 329 7.37 -0.68 11.53
CA CYS A 329 5.92 -0.75 11.33
C CYS A 329 5.20 -1.71 12.29
N THR A 330 3.93 -1.43 12.56
CA THR A 330 2.95 -2.42 13.01
C THR A 330 2.56 -3.29 11.83
N PHE A 331 2.45 -4.59 12.03
CA PHE A 331 2.19 -5.57 10.98
C PHE A 331 0.98 -6.43 11.29
N ILE A 332 0.09 -6.55 10.32
CA ILE A 332 -1.08 -7.42 10.36
C ILE A 332 -1.05 -8.39 9.17
N GLY A 333 -1.04 -9.68 9.44
CA GLY A 333 -1.17 -10.72 8.42
C GLY A 333 -2.62 -11.20 8.28
N LEU A 334 -3.11 -11.35 7.05
CA LEU A 334 -4.50 -11.73 6.75
C LEU A 334 -4.59 -13.07 6.01
N ASN A 335 -5.44 -13.98 6.43
CA ASN A 335 -5.71 -15.25 5.71
C ASN A 335 -6.81 -15.12 4.64
N SER A 336 -7.30 -13.91 4.39
CA SER A 336 -8.23 -13.58 3.31
C SER A 336 -7.86 -12.21 2.72
N TYR A 337 -8.30 -11.94 1.49
CA TYR A 337 -8.11 -10.64 0.86
C TYR A 337 -9.42 -10.20 0.21
N ILE A 338 -9.94 -9.06 0.65
CA ILE A 338 -11.09 -8.43 0.01
C ILE A 338 -10.53 -7.39 -0.99
N PRO A 339 -10.67 -7.59 -2.30
CA PRO A 339 -10.18 -6.63 -3.26
C PRO A 339 -10.96 -5.31 -3.19
N ASP A 340 -10.32 -4.23 -3.64
CA ASP A 340 -11.01 -2.95 -3.82
C ASP A 340 -12.18 -3.12 -4.81
N ARG A 341 -13.33 -2.53 -4.47
CA ARG A 341 -14.55 -2.59 -5.29
C ARG A 341 -14.35 -2.08 -6.72
N VAL A 342 -13.29 -1.35 -7.04
CA VAL A 342 -12.99 -1.02 -8.44
C VAL A 342 -12.76 -2.25 -9.32
N PHE A 343 -12.33 -3.38 -8.73
CA PHE A 343 -12.08 -4.65 -9.42
C PHE A 343 -13.30 -5.57 -9.45
N THR A 344 -14.27 -5.40 -8.53
CA THR A 344 -15.43 -6.31 -8.39
C THR A 344 -16.76 -5.68 -8.77
N SER A 345 -16.89 -4.36 -8.73
CA SER A 345 -18.10 -3.65 -9.16
C SER A 345 -18.18 -3.59 -10.69
N VAL A 346 -19.20 -2.92 -11.24
CA VAL A 346 -19.32 -2.70 -12.69
C VAL A 346 -18.06 -2.08 -13.32
N THR A 347 -17.20 -1.39 -12.56
CA THR A 347 -15.93 -0.89 -13.09
C THR A 347 -14.88 -1.99 -13.35
N GLY A 348 -15.05 -3.18 -12.77
CA GLY A 348 -14.11 -4.30 -12.83
C GLY A 348 -13.54 -4.57 -14.24
N PRO A 349 -14.38 -4.74 -15.28
CA PRO A 349 -13.89 -4.95 -16.64
C PRO A 349 -12.98 -3.84 -17.18
N VAL A 350 -13.15 -2.57 -16.75
CA VAL A 350 -12.29 -1.46 -17.17
C VAL A 350 -10.93 -1.52 -16.49
N PHE A 351 -10.88 -1.98 -15.23
CA PHE A 351 -9.64 -2.13 -14.48
C PHE A 351 -8.91 -3.43 -14.81
N CYS A 352 -9.62 -4.51 -15.09
CA CYS A 352 -9.00 -5.81 -15.32
C CYS A 352 -8.57 -6.03 -16.78
N ARG A 353 -9.12 -5.30 -17.76
CA ARG A 353 -8.81 -5.49 -19.18
C ARG A 353 -7.82 -4.44 -19.73
N PRO A 354 -6.80 -4.85 -20.50
CA PRO A 354 -5.84 -3.92 -21.11
C PRO A 354 -6.43 -2.91 -22.10
N ASN A 355 -7.55 -3.26 -22.77
CA ASN A 355 -8.15 -2.49 -23.88
C ASN A 355 -9.07 -1.34 -23.44
N TYR A 356 -9.11 -1.02 -22.14
CA TYR A 356 -9.87 0.12 -21.59
C TYR A 356 -8.95 1.09 -20.83
N SER A 357 -7.66 1.14 -21.16
CA SER A 357 -6.68 1.94 -20.42
C SER A 357 -7.01 3.43 -20.44
N ILE A 358 -7.45 4.00 -21.58
CA ILE A 358 -7.82 5.42 -21.68
C ILE A 358 -9.03 5.73 -20.80
N PHE A 359 -10.06 4.87 -20.84
CA PHE A 359 -11.26 5.03 -20.02
C PHE A 359 -10.95 4.84 -18.53
N ARG A 360 -10.04 3.94 -18.17
CA ARG A 360 -9.54 3.74 -16.81
C ARG A 360 -8.83 4.98 -16.27
N TRP A 361 -7.91 5.56 -17.04
CA TRP A 361 -7.25 6.82 -16.67
C TRP A 361 -8.26 7.95 -16.53
N ALA A 362 -9.31 8.00 -17.37
CA ALA A 362 -10.37 8.99 -17.28
C ALA A 362 -11.21 8.85 -16.01
N LEU A 363 -11.53 7.61 -15.63
CA LEU A 363 -12.19 7.26 -14.38
C LEU A 363 -11.39 7.72 -13.16
N LEU A 364 -10.08 7.44 -13.13
CA LEU A 364 -9.17 7.86 -12.07
C LEU A 364 -9.04 9.39 -12.01
N TYR A 365 -8.74 10.04 -13.13
CA TYR A 365 -8.57 11.49 -13.22
C TYR A 365 -9.82 12.26 -12.78
N SER A 366 -11.01 11.77 -13.16
CA SER A 366 -12.28 12.43 -12.86
C SER A 366 -12.81 12.19 -11.44
N GLY A 367 -12.28 11.20 -10.72
CA GLY A 367 -12.85 10.74 -9.45
C GLY A 367 -14.25 10.13 -9.55
N ALA A 368 -14.72 9.78 -10.77
CA ALA A 368 -16.05 9.20 -10.96
C ALA A 368 -16.17 7.79 -10.34
N ILE A 369 -15.05 7.09 -10.17
CA ILE A 369 -14.97 5.73 -9.62
C ILE A 369 -15.68 5.58 -8.28
N ASP A 370 -15.55 6.55 -7.38
CA ASP A 370 -16.08 6.41 -6.03
C ASP A 370 -17.60 6.44 -6.01
N ALA A 371 -18.22 7.17 -6.95
CA ALA A 371 -19.67 7.19 -7.10
C ALA A 371 -20.22 5.89 -7.73
N ILE A 372 -19.41 5.21 -8.55
CA ILE A 372 -19.81 4.00 -9.27
C ILE A 372 -19.56 2.76 -8.41
N ALA A 373 -18.34 2.59 -7.91
CA ALA A 373 -17.93 1.40 -7.15
C ALA A 373 -18.68 1.30 -5.82
N ASN A 374 -18.98 2.42 -5.15
CA ASN A 374 -19.72 2.44 -3.89
C ASN A 374 -21.24 2.54 -4.08
N HIS A 375 -21.75 2.50 -5.31
CA HIS A 375 -23.19 2.60 -5.53
C HIS A 375 -23.92 1.39 -4.94
N ASN A 376 -24.98 1.67 -4.18
CA ASN A 376 -25.88 0.64 -3.65
C ASN A 376 -26.95 0.33 -4.69
N GLY A 377 -26.97 -0.91 -5.17
CA GLY A 377 -27.96 -1.41 -6.14
C GLY A 377 -27.37 -1.63 -7.53
N PRO A 378 -28.17 -2.22 -8.45
CA PRO A 378 -27.71 -2.61 -9.76
C PRO A 378 -27.49 -1.41 -10.69
N LEU A 379 -26.33 -1.38 -11.33
CA LEU A 379 -25.93 -0.43 -12.37
C LEU A 379 -25.81 -1.11 -13.74
N TYR A 380 -26.05 -0.33 -14.78
CA TYR A 380 -25.60 -0.57 -16.13
C TYR A 380 -24.46 0.39 -16.41
N PHE A 381 -23.29 -0.13 -16.76
CA PHE A 381 -22.12 0.67 -17.08
C PHE A 381 -21.70 0.48 -18.53
N PHE A 382 -21.50 1.58 -19.25
CA PHE A 382 -21.24 1.63 -20.67
C PHE A 382 -19.84 2.21 -20.99
N PRO A 383 -18.75 1.49 -20.68
CA PRO A 383 -17.41 1.97 -20.98
C PRO A 383 -17.11 1.92 -22.48
N ILE A 384 -16.21 2.81 -22.93
CA ILE A 384 -15.75 2.88 -24.31
C ILE A 384 -14.32 2.32 -24.39
N PRO A 385 -14.03 1.35 -25.28
CA PRO A 385 -12.71 0.76 -25.41
C PRO A 385 -11.73 1.71 -26.11
N ASP A 386 -10.44 1.49 -25.87
CA ASP A 386 -9.35 2.36 -26.35
C ASP A 386 -9.40 2.56 -27.87
N TYR A 387 -9.64 1.49 -28.64
CA TYR A 387 -9.70 1.59 -30.10
C TYR A 387 -10.78 2.58 -30.57
N ALA A 388 -11.92 2.64 -29.88
CA ALA A 388 -13.03 3.50 -30.27
C ALA A 388 -12.71 4.96 -29.95
N LEU A 389 -12.26 5.25 -28.72
CA LEU A 389 -11.84 6.60 -28.29
C LEU A 389 -10.71 7.17 -29.15
N MET A 390 -9.76 6.32 -29.54
CA MET A 390 -8.64 6.72 -30.39
C MET A 390 -9.09 6.97 -31.84
N SER A 391 -9.95 6.09 -32.39
CA SER A 391 -10.38 6.16 -33.79
C SER A 391 -11.12 7.46 -34.11
N ASP A 392 -11.94 7.96 -33.18
CA ASP A 392 -12.74 9.16 -33.39
C ASP A 392 -12.17 10.41 -32.70
N SER A 393 -11.09 10.25 -31.92
CA SER A 393 -10.43 11.30 -31.15
C SER A 393 -11.35 11.97 -30.13
N SER A 394 -12.34 11.23 -29.61
CA SER A 394 -13.28 11.71 -28.61
C SER A 394 -12.73 11.72 -27.18
N LEU A 395 -11.56 11.11 -26.95
CA LEU A 395 -10.78 11.28 -25.71
C LEU A 395 -9.32 10.89 -25.94
N ILE A 396 -8.40 11.79 -25.60
CA ILE A 396 -6.95 11.64 -25.79
C ILE A 396 -6.26 11.95 -24.47
N ILE A 397 -5.30 11.11 -24.07
CA ILE A 397 -4.39 11.42 -22.96
C ILE A 397 -3.26 12.30 -23.47
N ASN A 398 -3.07 13.45 -22.85
CA ASN A 398 -1.94 14.32 -23.07
C ASN A 398 -0.99 14.24 -21.87
N TRP A 399 0.17 13.59 -22.08
CA TRP A 399 1.19 13.39 -21.06
C TRP A 399 2.04 14.64 -20.90
N ILE A 400 2.01 15.23 -19.71
CA ILE A 400 2.84 16.38 -19.34
C ILE A 400 4.19 15.87 -18.83
N ASN A 401 4.15 14.92 -17.90
CA ASN A 401 5.31 14.16 -17.44
C ASN A 401 4.92 12.70 -17.26
N ARG A 402 5.48 11.82 -18.09
CA ARG A 402 5.15 10.38 -18.07
C ARG A 402 5.82 9.64 -16.92
N ASP A 403 6.94 10.14 -16.43
CA ASP A 403 7.67 9.49 -15.35
C ASP A 403 7.04 9.80 -13.98
N GLU A 404 6.33 10.91 -13.87
CA GLU A 404 5.60 11.36 -12.67
C GLU A 404 4.08 11.12 -12.76
N ASP A 405 3.61 10.41 -13.79
CA ASP A 405 2.18 10.19 -14.08
C ASP A 405 1.34 11.50 -14.08
N ILE A 406 1.93 12.59 -14.59
CA ILE A 406 1.25 13.88 -14.76
C ILE A 406 0.68 13.96 -16.17
N TYR A 407 -0.64 14.01 -16.27
CA TYR A 407 -1.36 14.07 -17.53
C TYR A 407 -2.65 14.88 -17.41
N ASN A 408 -3.19 15.28 -18.56
CA ASN A 408 -4.56 15.78 -18.69
C ASN A 408 -5.26 15.13 -19.88
N PHE A 409 -6.56 15.41 -20.03
CA PHE A 409 -7.36 14.88 -21.13
C PHE A 409 -7.67 15.97 -22.15
N GLN A 410 -7.67 15.56 -23.41
CA GLN A 410 -7.98 16.40 -24.56
C GLN A 410 -8.98 15.72 -25.49
N VAL A 411 -9.65 16.52 -26.31
CA VAL A 411 -10.57 16.06 -27.36
C VAL A 411 -10.34 16.84 -28.64
N LEU A 412 -10.58 16.23 -29.79
CA LEU A 412 -10.63 16.94 -31.06
C LEU A 412 -12.07 17.38 -31.34
N ASN A 413 -12.36 18.67 -31.26
CA ASN A 413 -13.64 19.23 -31.68
C ASN A 413 -13.75 19.15 -33.21
N LYS A 414 -14.64 18.30 -33.72
CA LYS A 414 -14.78 18.04 -35.16
C LYS A 414 -15.40 19.22 -35.94
N LEU A 415 -16.15 20.10 -35.26
CA LEU A 415 -16.71 21.32 -35.88
C LEU A 415 -15.64 22.39 -36.09
N THR A 416 -14.81 22.66 -35.08
CA THR A 416 -13.79 23.73 -35.13
C THR A 416 -12.43 23.24 -35.62
N ARG A 417 -12.21 21.91 -35.63
CA ARG A 417 -10.92 21.24 -35.89
C ARG A 417 -9.82 21.64 -34.91
N GLN A 418 -10.19 21.97 -33.68
CA GLN A 418 -9.25 22.35 -32.62
C GLN A 418 -9.22 21.29 -31.52
N VAL A 419 -8.05 21.17 -30.88
CA VAL A 419 -7.87 20.35 -29.69
C VAL A 419 -8.30 21.16 -28.47
N GLU A 420 -9.18 20.60 -27.65
CA GLU A 420 -9.71 21.23 -26.44
C GLU A 420 -9.32 20.41 -25.21
N ASN A 421 -8.85 21.08 -24.15
CA ASN A 421 -8.62 20.44 -22.85
C ASN A 421 -9.96 20.12 -22.17
N VAL A 422 -10.06 18.93 -21.56
CA VAL A 422 -11.23 18.50 -20.79
C VAL A 422 -10.93 18.59 -19.30
N GLY A 423 -11.66 19.46 -18.60
CA GLY A 423 -11.56 19.58 -17.15
C GLY A 423 -12.12 18.36 -16.42
N THR A 424 -11.59 18.10 -15.21
CA THR A 424 -11.98 16.99 -14.33
C THR A 424 -13.49 16.86 -14.14
N ASN A 425 -14.19 17.96 -13.86
CA ASN A 425 -15.65 17.94 -13.64
C ASN A 425 -16.45 17.64 -14.91
N THR A 426 -15.98 18.14 -16.06
CA THR A 426 -16.61 17.85 -17.37
C THR A 426 -16.48 16.36 -17.68
N LEU A 427 -15.29 15.80 -17.53
CA LEU A 427 -15.05 14.37 -17.75
C LEU A 427 -15.83 13.50 -16.76
N ARG A 428 -15.88 13.92 -15.49
CA ARG A 428 -16.71 13.27 -14.46
C ARG A 428 -18.17 13.21 -14.88
N ASN A 429 -18.73 14.31 -15.37
CA ASN A 429 -20.11 14.35 -15.84
C ASN A 429 -20.35 13.48 -17.08
N TRP A 430 -19.39 13.40 -18.01
CA TRP A 430 -19.48 12.50 -19.15
C TRP A 430 -19.53 11.04 -18.70
N ILE A 431 -18.61 10.64 -17.80
CA ILE A 431 -18.55 9.28 -17.28
C ILE A 431 -19.77 8.92 -16.45
N LEU A 432 -20.27 9.82 -15.59
CA LEU A 432 -21.50 9.57 -14.84
C LEU A 432 -22.75 9.49 -15.72
N ASN A 433 -22.68 9.99 -16.95
CA ASN A 433 -23.70 9.78 -17.96
C ASN A 433 -23.48 8.52 -18.83
N GLN A 434 -22.41 7.75 -18.58
CA GLN A 434 -22.17 6.41 -19.13
C GLN A 434 -22.58 5.29 -18.17
N VAL A 435 -23.18 5.63 -17.03
CA VAL A 435 -23.54 4.68 -15.99
C VAL A 435 -24.89 5.07 -15.39
N GLY A 436 -25.76 4.11 -15.16
CA GLY A 436 -27.07 4.39 -14.61
C GLY A 436 -27.80 3.18 -14.08
N THR A 437 -28.93 3.41 -13.44
CA THR A 437 -29.82 2.37 -12.93
C THR A 437 -31.10 2.32 -13.76
N SER A 438 -31.65 1.12 -13.95
CA SER A 438 -32.90 0.95 -14.69
C SER A 438 -34.05 1.54 -13.88
N VAL A 439 -34.91 2.32 -14.53
CA VAL A 439 -36.04 2.96 -13.86
C VAL A 439 -37.36 2.36 -14.34
N THR A 440 -37.58 2.33 -15.65
CA THR A 440 -38.85 1.91 -16.26
C THR A 440 -38.66 1.42 -17.69
N TYR A 441 -39.74 0.98 -18.33
CA TYR A 441 -39.86 0.85 -19.78
C TYR A 441 -40.75 1.96 -20.32
N ASP A 442 -40.50 2.42 -21.54
CA ASP A 442 -41.39 3.35 -22.23
C ASP A 442 -42.58 2.63 -22.89
N SER A 443 -43.48 3.39 -23.52
CA SER A 443 -44.67 2.86 -24.19
C SER A 443 -44.36 1.94 -25.38
N ALA A 444 -43.14 1.99 -25.92
CA ALA A 444 -42.65 1.12 -26.98
C ALA A 444 -41.89 -0.10 -26.43
N GLY A 445 -41.88 -0.31 -25.11
CA GLY A 445 -41.16 -1.43 -24.48
C GLY A 445 -39.65 -1.24 -24.41
N ARG A 446 -39.13 -0.04 -24.68
CA ARG A 446 -37.69 0.25 -24.58
C ARG A 446 -37.33 0.58 -23.15
N GLN A 447 -36.18 0.08 -22.70
CA GLN A 447 -35.72 0.28 -21.33
C GLN A 447 -35.18 1.70 -21.14
N ILE A 448 -35.61 2.36 -20.06
CA ILE A 448 -35.15 3.69 -19.66
C ILE A 448 -34.20 3.56 -18.47
N ILE A 449 -32.96 4.01 -18.68
CA ILE A 449 -31.88 3.99 -17.69
C ILE A 449 -31.62 5.42 -17.22
N ARG A 450 -31.76 5.68 -15.92
CA ARG A 450 -31.41 6.95 -15.30
C ARG A 450 -29.94 6.95 -14.96
N THR A 451 -29.18 7.83 -15.60
CA THR A 451 -27.75 7.95 -15.36
C THR A 451 -27.44 8.54 -13.99
N LEU A 452 -26.27 8.22 -13.45
CA LEU A 452 -25.78 8.86 -12.22
C LEU A 452 -25.49 10.35 -12.43
N GLY A 453 -25.33 10.79 -13.68
CA GLY A 453 -25.25 12.20 -14.08
C GLY A 453 -26.61 12.92 -14.20
N GLY A 454 -27.72 12.23 -13.90
CA GLY A 454 -29.06 12.83 -13.88
C GLY A 454 -29.68 13.02 -15.28
N ARG A 455 -29.32 12.18 -16.25
CA ARG A 455 -29.90 12.13 -17.61
C ARG A 455 -30.55 10.77 -17.86
N ASN A 456 -31.24 10.62 -18.99
CA ASN A 456 -31.90 9.36 -19.36
C ASN A 456 -31.29 8.79 -20.63
N ILE A 457 -31.00 7.50 -20.61
CA ILE A 457 -30.59 6.71 -21.77
C ILE A 457 -31.76 5.77 -22.11
N THR A 458 -32.02 5.57 -23.40
CA THR A 458 -33.00 4.59 -23.89
C THR A 458 -32.26 3.44 -24.54
N TRP A 459 -32.53 2.22 -24.10
CA TRP A 459 -32.05 0.98 -24.71
C TRP A 459 -33.22 0.22 -25.33
N ASP A 460 -33.15 0.11 -26.65
CA ASP A 460 -34.03 -0.70 -27.47
C ASP A 460 -33.44 -2.10 -27.61
N HIS A 461 -34.12 -3.09 -27.02
CA HIS A 461 -33.67 -4.48 -26.99
C HIS A 461 -33.99 -5.22 -28.31
N ASP A 462 -34.93 -4.73 -29.13
CA ASP A 462 -35.35 -5.40 -30.37
C ASP A 462 -34.27 -5.32 -31.45
N ASN A 463 -33.58 -4.19 -31.53
CA ASN A 463 -32.47 -3.94 -32.46
C ASN A 463 -31.11 -3.81 -31.77
N ASN A 464 -31.07 -4.02 -30.46
CA ASN A 464 -29.91 -3.82 -29.60
C ASN A 464 -29.22 -2.45 -29.81
N THR A 465 -29.99 -1.36 -29.77
CA THR A 465 -29.46 0.01 -29.88
C THR A 465 -29.67 0.80 -28.61
N ILE A 466 -28.67 1.59 -28.23
CA ILE A 466 -28.71 2.40 -27.01
C ILE A 466 -28.27 3.83 -27.30
N ARG A 467 -28.97 4.82 -26.72
CA ARG A 467 -28.65 6.24 -26.93
C ARG A 467 -29.11 7.13 -25.78
N GLY A 468 -28.48 8.30 -25.64
CA GLY A 468 -28.97 9.38 -24.78
C GLY A 468 -30.22 10.06 -25.35
N THR A 469 -30.55 11.25 -24.84
CA THR A 469 -31.66 12.06 -25.37
C THR A 469 -31.37 12.62 -26.76
N LEU A 470 -30.10 12.70 -27.15
CA LEU A 470 -29.65 13.01 -28.50
C LEU A 470 -28.85 11.84 -29.10
N PRO A 471 -28.78 11.72 -30.44
CA PRO A 471 -27.91 10.74 -31.09
C PRO A 471 -26.46 10.90 -30.66
N SER A 472 -25.77 9.79 -30.41
CA SER A 472 -24.31 9.76 -30.30
C SER A 472 -23.67 10.22 -31.62
N THR A 473 -22.40 10.60 -31.59
CA THR A 473 -21.68 11.13 -32.76
C THR A 473 -20.29 10.51 -32.90
N GLU A 474 -19.78 10.43 -34.13
CA GLU A 474 -18.39 10.04 -34.39
C GLU A 474 -17.45 11.19 -34.00
N GLY A 475 -16.84 11.10 -32.81
CA GLY A 475 -15.99 12.13 -32.24
C GLY A 475 -16.74 13.19 -31.45
N TYR A 476 -15.98 14.03 -30.76
CA TYR A 476 -16.51 15.12 -29.94
C TYR A 476 -17.04 16.27 -30.82
N ARG A 477 -18.30 16.68 -30.56
CA ARG A 477 -19.01 17.72 -31.32
C ARG A 477 -18.93 17.50 -32.83
N SER A 478 -19.44 16.36 -33.30
CA SER A 478 -19.49 16.00 -34.72
C SER A 478 -20.92 16.10 -35.28
N ARG A 479 -21.05 16.26 -36.60
CA ARG A 479 -22.34 16.22 -37.31
C ARG A 479 -22.70 14.82 -37.79
N ILE A 480 -21.77 13.87 -37.70
CA ILE A 480 -21.97 12.49 -38.12
C ILE A 480 -22.56 11.73 -36.95
N THR A 481 -23.84 11.36 -37.07
CA THR A 481 -24.56 10.57 -36.07
C THR A 481 -24.05 9.13 -36.05
N ALA A 482 -23.91 8.58 -34.86
CA ALA A 482 -23.49 7.22 -34.63
C ALA A 482 -24.51 6.49 -33.74
N THR A 483 -24.62 5.18 -33.93
CA THR A 483 -25.48 4.31 -33.12
C THR A 483 -24.60 3.44 -32.24
N ASN A 484 -24.89 3.39 -30.94
CA ASN A 484 -24.26 2.43 -30.04
C ASN A 484 -25.04 1.11 -30.05
N THR A 485 -24.32 0.02 -30.24
CA THR A 485 -24.81 -1.35 -30.06
C THR A 485 -24.03 -1.95 -28.89
N PRO A 486 -24.64 -2.08 -27.70
CA PRO A 486 -23.93 -2.52 -26.51
C PRO A 486 -23.55 -3.99 -26.62
N VAL A 487 -22.32 -4.31 -26.20
CA VAL A 487 -21.79 -5.68 -26.14
C VAL A 487 -21.45 -6.00 -24.70
N ARG A 488 -22.05 -7.07 -24.16
CA ARG A 488 -21.84 -7.46 -22.76
C ARG A 488 -20.38 -7.82 -22.50
N LEU A 489 -19.87 -7.36 -21.35
CA LEU A 489 -18.65 -7.87 -20.76
C LEU A 489 -19.08 -8.90 -19.70
N GLU A 490 -18.80 -10.17 -19.98
CA GLU A 490 -19.38 -11.33 -19.25
C GLU A 490 -18.78 -11.55 -17.85
N GLU A 491 -17.75 -10.79 -17.47
CA GLU A 491 -17.21 -10.83 -16.12
C GLU A 491 -18.30 -10.61 -15.07
N PRO A 492 -18.28 -11.38 -13.96
CA PRO A 492 -19.19 -11.12 -12.85
C PRO A 492 -18.87 -9.76 -12.21
N THR A 493 -19.91 -9.02 -11.85
CA THR A 493 -19.78 -7.76 -11.10
C THR A 493 -20.76 -7.73 -9.94
N ASP A 494 -20.35 -7.17 -8.80
CA ASP A 494 -21.09 -7.24 -7.53
C ASP A 494 -22.25 -6.23 -7.42
N ASN A 495 -22.32 -5.23 -8.31
CA ASN A 495 -23.33 -4.18 -8.28
C ASN A 495 -23.90 -3.86 -9.66
N GLY A 496 -23.95 -4.82 -10.60
CA GLY A 496 -24.66 -4.62 -11.87
C GLY A 496 -24.14 -5.42 -13.06
N SER A 497 -24.09 -4.76 -14.21
CA SER A 497 -23.58 -5.30 -15.46
C SER A 497 -22.86 -4.25 -16.30
N THR A 498 -21.89 -4.68 -17.08
CA THR A 498 -21.04 -3.81 -17.89
C THR A 498 -21.16 -4.17 -19.36
N TRP A 499 -21.31 -3.15 -20.21
CA TRP A 499 -21.65 -3.29 -21.62
C TRP A 499 -20.80 -2.32 -22.44
N SER A 500 -19.85 -2.83 -23.22
CA SER A 500 -19.02 -1.98 -24.07
C SER A 500 -19.87 -1.25 -25.10
N VAL A 501 -19.64 0.05 -25.25
CA VAL A 501 -20.19 0.88 -26.33
C VAL A 501 -19.06 1.55 -27.11
N ARG A 502 -19.35 2.15 -28.27
CA ARG A 502 -18.32 2.76 -29.14
C ARG A 502 -18.23 4.28 -29.00
N TYR A 503 -19.32 4.93 -28.62
CA TYR A 503 -19.42 6.39 -28.64
C TYR A 503 -19.99 6.92 -27.32
N TRP A 504 -19.66 8.18 -27.01
CA TRP A 504 -20.27 8.89 -25.89
C TRP A 504 -21.78 9.09 -26.07
N PHE A 505 -22.55 8.98 -24.98
CA PHE A 505 -23.95 9.39 -25.01
C PHE A 505 -24.07 10.92 -25.03
N ASN A 506 -24.95 11.43 -25.89
CA ASN A 506 -25.23 12.87 -26.03
C ASN A 506 -26.60 13.20 -25.43
N PHE A 507 -26.74 14.42 -24.88
CA PHE A 507 -27.93 14.83 -24.13
C PHE A 507 -28.45 16.22 -24.48
#